data_AF-A0A528GQ58-F1
#
_entry.id   AF-A0A528GQ58-F1
#
_cell.length_a   1.000
_cell.length_b   1.000
_cell.length_c   1.000
_cell.angle_alpha   90.00
_cell.angle_beta   90.00
_cell.angle_gamma   90.00
#
_symmetry.space_group_name_H-M   'P 1'
#
loop_
_entity.id
_entity.type
_entity.pdbx_description
1 polymer ?
#
loop_
_entity_poly.entity_id
_entity_poly.type
_entity_poly.pdbx_seq_one_letter_code
_entity_poly.pdbx_strand_id
1 'polypeptide(L)'
;LIMGLIGVVIASIVNIFLGSTALQFAISVIGIAVFIGLTAWDTQTIKEQFAENFGAESQQKLAVFGAFSLYLNFINIFQLLLNFTGERE
;
A
#
# COMPACT_ATOMS: atom_id res chain seq x y z
N LEU A 1 7.97 -5.11 6.38
CA LEU A 1 6.99 -4.61 5.38
C LEU A 1 7.31 -3.21 4.84
N ILE A 2 7.73 -2.24 5.65
CA ILE A 2 8.18 -0.91 5.16
C ILE A 2 9.27 -1.01 4.08
N MET A 3 10.18 -1.99 4.18
CA MET A 3 11.19 -2.24 3.15
C MET A 3 10.61 -2.59 1.77
N GLY A 4 9.46 -3.27 1.72
CA GLY A 4 8.79 -3.60 0.45
C GLY A 4 8.20 -2.35 -0.21
N LEU A 5 7.55 -1.49 0.58
CA LEU A 5 7.06 -0.19 0.11
C LEU A 5 8.20 0.66 -0.44
N ILE A 6 9.30 0.78 0.30
CA ILE A 6 10.48 1.55 -0.13
C ILE A 6 11.04 0.99 -1.44
N GLY A 7 11.13 -0.34 -1.58
CA GLY A 7 11.58 -0.98 -2.82
C GLY A 7 10.71 -0.62 -4.02
N VAL A 8 9.39 -0.66 -3.87
CA VAL A 8 8.44 -0.27 -4.94
C VAL A 8 8.60 1.22 -5.29
N VAL A 9 8.73 2.10 -4.29
CA VAL A 9 8.93 3.54 -4.52
C VAL A 9 10.23 3.81 -5.28
N ILE A 10 11.34 3.19 -4.87
CA ILE A 10 12.64 3.36 -5.54
C ILE A 10 12.55 2.83 -6.98
N ALA A 11 11.96 1.64 -7.19
CA ALA A 11 11.80 1.07 -8.52
C ALA A 11 10.96 1.99 -9.43
N SER A 12 9.86 2.57 -8.91
CA SER A 12 9.05 3.55 -9.62
C SER A 12 9.85 4.80 -10.02
N ILE A 13 10.66 5.34 -9.10
CA ILE A 13 11.52 6.51 -9.40
C ILE A 13 12.54 6.17 -10.48
N VAL A 14 13.19 5.01 -10.39
CA VAL A 14 14.16 4.55 -11.40
C VAL A 14 13.48 4.39 -12.77
N ASN A 15 12.24 3.89 -12.81
CA ASN A 15 11.54 3.70 -14.08
C ASN A 15 11.12 5.02 -14.76
N ILE A 16 11.02 6.15 -14.04
CA ILE A 16 10.80 7.47 -14.66
C ILE A 16 11.95 7.82 -15.62
N PHE A 17 13.19 7.43 -15.30
CA PHE A 17 14.36 7.71 -16.14
C PHE A 17 14.57 6.67 -17.23
N LEU A 18 14.20 5.41 -16.97
CA LEU A 18 14.37 4.32 -17.94
C LEU A 18 13.22 4.21 -18.95
N GLY A 19 11.99 4.57 -18.55
CA GLY A 19 10.80 4.44 -19.38
C GLY A 19 10.49 3.00 -19.83
N SER A 20 10.86 2.00 -19.02
CA SER A 20 10.73 0.59 -19.40
C SER A 20 9.35 0.03 -19.07
N THR A 21 8.65 -0.46 -20.09
CA THR A 21 7.34 -1.13 -19.95
C THR A 21 7.46 -2.46 -19.20
N ALA A 22 8.51 -3.25 -19.48
CA ALA A 22 8.77 -4.49 -18.74
C ALA A 22 9.02 -4.23 -17.24
N LEU A 23 9.73 -3.14 -16.90
CA LEU A 23 9.95 -2.75 -15.51
C LEU A 23 8.66 -2.22 -14.87
N GLN A 24 7.86 -1.44 -15.62
CA GLN A 24 6.55 -0.95 -15.16
C GLN A 24 5.60 -2.10 -14.81
N PHE A 25 5.54 -3.12 -15.66
CA PHE A 25 4.78 -4.34 -15.41
C PHE A 25 5.25 -5.04 -14.12
N ALA A 26 6.56 -5.24 -13.96
CA ALA A 26 7.14 -5.87 -12.77
C ALA A 26 6.85 -5.07 -11.49
N ILE A 27 6.99 -3.74 -11.54
CA ILE A 27 6.65 -2.82 -10.44
C ILE A 27 5.18 -2.98 -10.06
N SER A 28 4.28 -3.08 -11.05
CA SER A 28 2.84 -3.20 -10.81
C SER A 28 2.50 -4.51 -10.12
N VAL A 29 2.99 -5.65 -10.61
CA VAL A 29 2.73 -6.97 -10.01
C VAL A 29 3.32 -7.09 -8.60
N ILE A 30 4.60 -6.71 -8.43
CA ILE A 30 5.27 -6.76 -7.12
C ILE A 30 4.62 -5.79 -6.16
N GLY A 31 4.30 -4.58 -6.62
CA GLY A 31 3.62 -3.55 -5.84
C GLY A 31 2.27 -4.05 -5.31
N ILE A 32 1.44 -4.64 -6.16
CA ILE A 32 0.15 -5.22 -5.73
C ILE A 32 0.36 -6.26 -4.63
N ALA A 33 1.29 -7.20 -4.80
CA ALA A 33 1.57 -8.23 -3.80
C ALA A 33 2.04 -7.63 -2.45
N VAL A 34 2.93 -6.62 -2.51
CA VAL A 34 3.43 -5.91 -1.33
C VAL A 34 2.31 -5.15 -0.61
N PHE A 35 1.49 -4.39 -1.34
CA PHE A 35 0.41 -3.62 -0.74
C PHE A 35 -0.74 -4.48 -0.21
N ILE A 36 -1.02 -5.64 -0.82
CA ILE A 36 -1.94 -6.64 -0.25
C ILE A 36 -1.40 -7.14 1.09
N GLY A 37 -0.11 -7.47 1.17
CA GLY A 37 0.55 -7.88 2.42
C GLY A 37 0.53 -6.78 3.49
N LEU A 38 0.80 -5.54 3.10
CA LEU A 38 0.67 -4.35 3.97
C LEU A 38 -0.75 -4.17 4.49
N THR A 39 -1.75 -4.28 3.62
CA THR A 39 -3.16 -4.15 4.01
C THR A 39 -3.57 -5.21 5.01
N ALA A 40 -3.12 -6.46 4.82
CA ALA A 40 -3.40 -7.56 5.73
C ALA A 40 -2.74 -7.34 7.10
N TRP A 41 -1.48 -6.86 7.13
CA TRP A 41 -0.81 -6.51 8.38
C TRP A 41 -1.51 -5.34 9.07
N ASP A 42 -1.74 -4.23 8.37
CA ASP A 42 -2.38 -3.04 8.93
C ASP A 42 -3.75 -3.36 9.53
N THR A 43 -4.54 -4.21 8.86
CA THR A 43 -5.83 -4.67 9.38
C THR A 43 -5.70 -5.41 10.71
N GLN A 44 -4.68 -6.27 10.84
CA GLN A 44 -4.41 -6.97 12.11
C GLN A 44 -3.92 -6.02 13.19
N THR A 45 -2.97 -5.13 12.88
CA THR A 45 -2.46 -4.14 13.84
C THR A 45 -3.56 -3.20 14.33
N ILE A 46 -4.43 -2.73 13.44
CA ILE A 46 -5.60 -1.92 13.82
C ILE A 46 -6.46 -2.71 14.80
N LYS A 47 -6.81 -3.96 14.47
CA LYS A 47 -7.62 -4.81 15.35
C LYS A 47 -7.00 -5.02 16.74
N GLU A 48 -5.69 -5.23 16.81
CA GLU A 48 -4.94 -5.38 18.07
C GLU A 48 -4.98 -4.08 18.89
N GLN A 49 -4.72 -2.93 18.26
CA GLN A 49 -4.77 -1.62 18.93
C GLN A 49 -6.17 -1.25 19.44
N PHE A 50 -7.23 -1.68 18.75
CA PHE A 50 -8.61 -1.50 19.21
C PHE A 50 -8.99 -2.42 20.38
N ALA A 51 -8.31 -3.56 20.54
CA ALA A 51 -8.52 -4.46 21.67
C ALA A 51 -7.85 -3.95 22.96
N GLU A 52 -6.87 -3.06 22.84
CA GLU A 52 -6.29 -2.34 23.96
C GLU A 52 -7.32 -1.33 24.51
N ASN A 53 -7.60 -1.39 25.82
CA ASN A 53 -8.61 -0.55 26.50
C ASN A 53 -8.14 0.91 26.65
N PHE A 54 -7.94 1.60 25.53
CA PHE A 54 -7.68 3.03 25.52
C PHE A 54 -8.94 3.85 25.83
N GLY A 55 -8.76 5.06 26.38
CA GLY A 55 -9.87 6.01 26.55
C GLY A 55 -10.51 6.39 25.20
N ALA A 56 -11.77 6.83 25.24
CA ALA A 56 -12.59 7.10 24.04
C ALA A 56 -11.93 8.06 23.03
N GLU A 57 -11.23 9.09 23.50
CA GLU A 57 -10.52 10.04 22.63
C GLU A 57 -9.37 9.37 21.85
N SER A 58 -8.63 8.47 22.50
CA SER A 58 -7.54 7.73 21.88
C SER A 58 -8.08 6.71 20.86
N GLN A 59 -9.18 6.02 21.18
CA GLN A 59 -9.84 5.11 20.24
C GLN A 59 -10.32 5.82 18.97
N GLN A 60 -10.88 7.02 19.08
CA GLN A 60 -11.30 7.80 17.91
C GLN A 60 -10.11 8.20 17.03
N LYS A 61 -8.99 8.63 17.64
CA LYS A 61 -7.76 8.95 16.90
C LYS A 61 -7.21 7.72 16.18
N LEU A 62 -7.15 6.57 16.85
CA LEU A 62 -6.72 5.29 16.27
C LEU A 62 -7.62 4.88 15.10
N ALA A 63 -8.93 5.07 15.21
CA ALA A 63 -9.87 4.81 14.11
C ALA A 63 -9.55 5.62 12.86
N VAL A 64 -9.30 6.93 13.02
CA VAL A 64 -9.01 7.83 11.90
C VAL A 64 -7.67 7.47 11.25
N PHE A 65 -6.61 7.24 12.03
CA PHE A 65 -5.30 6.86 11.49
C PHE A 65 -5.32 5.48 10.84
N GLY A 66 -6.01 4.51 11.45
CA GLY A 66 -6.17 3.18 10.87
C GLY A 66 -6.92 3.22 9.54
N ALA A 67 -8.04 3.93 9.48
CA ALA A 67 -8.80 4.12 8.24
C ALA A 67 -7.98 4.85 7.17
N PHE A 68 -7.21 5.87 7.56
CA PHE A 68 -6.33 6.59 6.64
C PHE A 68 -5.24 5.68 6.05
N SER A 69 -4.59 4.84 6.86
CA SER A 69 -3.58 3.88 6.37
C SER A 69 -4.19 2.90 5.35
N LEU A 70 -5.34 2.31 5.68
CA LEU A 70 -6.05 1.40 4.79
C LEU A 70 -6.47 2.09 3.48
N TYR A 71 -6.91 3.34 3.55
CA TYR A 71 -7.24 4.14 2.36
C TYR A 71 -6.02 4.37 1.46
N LEU A 72 -4.87 4.73 2.03
CA LEU A 72 -3.63 4.89 1.25
C LEU A 72 -3.20 3.58 0.58
N ASN A 73 -3.28 2.44 1.28
CA ASN A 73 -3.00 1.14 0.68
C ASN A 73 -3.97 0.82 -0.46
N PHE A 74 -5.27 1.07 -0.27
CA PHE A 74 -6.28 0.88 -1.30
C PHE A 74 -5.98 1.71 -2.56
N ILE A 75 -5.70 3.01 -2.40
CA ILE A 75 -5.38 3.89 -3.53
C ILE A 75 -4.14 3.42 -4.29
N ASN A 76 -3.09 2.97 -3.58
CA ASN A 76 -1.89 2.44 -4.23
C ASN A 76 -2.18 1.15 -5.02
N ILE A 77 -2.90 0.20 -4.42
CA ILE A 77 -3.31 -1.03 -5.14
C ILE A 77 -4.14 -0.67 -6.36
N PHE A 78 -5.09 0.25 -6.22
CA PHE A 78 -5.94 0.68 -7.33
C PHE A 78 -5.13 1.30 -8.47
N GLN A 79 -4.19 2.21 -8.18
CA GLN A 79 -3.31 2.80 -9.19
C GLN A 79 -2.44 1.74 -9.89
N LEU A 80 -1.87 0.80 -9.13
CA LEU A 80 -1.07 -0.29 -9.70
C LEU A 80 -1.91 -1.23 -10.56
N LEU A 81 -3.17 -1.49 -10.18
CA LEU A 81 -4.12 -2.25 -10.99
C LEU A 81 -4.49 -1.49 -12.27
N LEU A 82 -4.71 -0.18 -12.21
CA LEU A 82 -4.95 0.64 -13.39
C LEU A 82 -3.77 0.58 -14.36
N ASN A 83 -2.53 0.69 -13.86
CA ASN A 83 -1.34 0.55 -14.68
C ASN A 83 -1.22 -0.86 -15.28
N PHE A 84 -1.39 -1.91 -14.45
CA PHE A 84 -1.30 -3.30 -14.87
C PHE A 84 -2.35 -3.69 -15.92
N THR A 85 -3.58 -3.19 -15.76
CA THR A 85 -4.70 -3.48 -16.69
C THR A 85 -4.73 -2.54 -17.89
N GLY A 86 -4.22 -1.32 -17.73
CA GLY A 86 -4.14 -0.28 -18.75
C GLY A 86 -2.93 -0.39 -19.68
N GLU A 87 -1.88 -1.15 -19.32
CA GLU A 87 -0.75 -1.51 -20.21
C GLU A 87 -1.14 -2.49 -21.35
N ARG A 88 -2.41 -2.53 -21.74
CA ARG A 88 -2.91 -3.34 -22.85
C ARG A 88 -3.27 -2.40 -24.00
N GLU A 89 -2.32 -2.31 -24.94
CA GLU A 89 -2.27 -1.56 -26.22
C GLU A 89 -1.43 -0.28 -26.24
#